data_AF-A0A1V9UD89-F1
#
_entry.id   AF-A0A1V9UD89-F1
#
_cell.length_a   1.000
_cell.length_b   1.000
_cell.length_c   1.000
_cell.angle_alpha   90.00
_cell.angle_beta   90.00
_cell.angle_gamma   90.00
#
_symmetry.space_group_name_H-M   'P 1'
#
loop_
_entity.id
_entity.type
_entity.pdbx_description
1 polymer ?
#
loop_
_entity_poly.entity_id
_entity_poly.type
_entity_poly.pdbx_seq_one_letter_code
_entity_poly.pdbx_strand_id
1 'polypeptide(L)'
;MKLDRQHVDEAGSAPQDGWFSSEHRARVDDLIAKLRTSDTRESVSRYHGMAEGYLLGLLDCYHLSAEHHDAVRQFLHNLAIVRLKAVKPRTGVR
;
A
#
# COMPACT_ATOMS: atom_id res chain seq x y z
N MET A 1 31.18 -1.66 -1.43
CA MET A 1 29.84 -1.06 -1.17
C MET A 1 28.83 -2.20 -1.19
N LYS A 2 28.47 -2.76 -0.03
CA LYS A 2 27.48 -3.84 0.06
C LYS A 2 26.12 -3.19 0.22
N LEU A 3 25.30 -3.26 -0.83
CA LEU A 3 23.93 -2.78 -0.83
C LEU A 3 23.14 -3.65 0.15
N ASP A 4 22.60 -3.00 1.19
CA ASP A 4 21.76 -3.58 2.22
C ASP A 4 20.57 -4.32 1.57
N ARG A 5 20.61 -5.65 1.60
CA ARG A 5 19.61 -6.56 1.04
C ARG A 5 18.71 -7.16 2.13
N GLN A 6 18.64 -6.56 3.31
CA GLN A 6 18.00 -7.19 4.48
C GLN A 6 16.89 -6.35 5.13
N HIS A 7 16.18 -5.52 4.37
CA HIS A 7 14.97 -4.84 4.86
C HIS A 7 13.71 -5.19 4.06
N VAL A 8 13.58 -6.43 3.60
CA VAL A 8 12.43 -6.87 2.79
C VAL A 8 11.42 -7.71 3.59
N ASP A 9 11.72 -8.18 4.81
CA ASP A 9 10.96 -9.32 5.34
C ASP A 9 9.83 -9.02 6.34
N GLU A 10 9.78 -7.85 6.99
CA GLU A 10 8.68 -7.54 7.95
C GLU A 10 7.63 -6.56 7.41
N ALA A 11 7.90 -5.91 6.28
CA ALA A 11 7.07 -4.83 5.77
C ALA A 11 6.04 -5.25 4.72
N GLY A 12 6.06 -6.50 4.23
CA GLY A 12 5.42 -6.88 2.98
C GLY A 12 6.19 -6.37 1.75
N SER A 13 5.77 -6.79 0.54
CA SER A 13 6.38 -6.34 -0.72
C SER A 13 5.46 -5.40 -1.48
N ALA A 14 6.02 -4.27 -1.93
CA ALA A 14 5.35 -3.41 -2.90
C ALA A 14 5.10 -4.19 -4.21
N PRO A 15 4.05 -3.83 -4.98
CA PRO A 15 3.85 -4.39 -6.31
C PRO A 15 5.11 -4.23 -7.16
N GLN A 16 5.52 -5.31 -7.83
CA GLN A 16 6.75 -5.32 -8.61
C GLN A 16 6.49 -4.89 -10.06
N ASP A 17 7.58 -4.52 -10.75
CA ASP A 17 7.53 -4.24 -12.18
C ASP A 17 7.20 -5.52 -12.96
N GLY A 18 6.36 -5.41 -14.00
CA GLY A 18 5.95 -6.54 -14.83
C GLY A 18 4.80 -7.41 -14.29
N TRP A 19 4.27 -7.14 -13.08
CA TRP A 19 3.09 -7.86 -12.56
C TRP A 19 1.80 -7.52 -13.31
N PHE A 20 1.68 -6.28 -13.80
CA PHE A 20 0.54 -5.79 -14.54
C PHE A 20 0.96 -4.65 -15.47
N SER A 21 0.12 -4.33 -16.44
CA SER A 21 0.35 -3.26 -17.43
C SER A 21 0.71 -1.92 -16.79
N SER A 22 1.45 -1.08 -17.53
CA SER A 22 1.89 0.25 -17.08
C SER A 22 0.74 1.18 -16.66
N GLU A 23 -0.44 1.02 -17.26
CA GLU A 23 -1.64 1.77 -16.86
C GLU A 23 -2.11 1.39 -15.44
N HIS A 24 -2.17 0.09 -15.15
CA HIS A 24 -2.50 -0.41 -13.81
C HIS A 24 -1.45 0.02 -12.79
N ARG A 25 -0.18 0.01 -13.20
CA ARG A 25 0.93 0.49 -12.38
C ARG A 25 0.76 1.96 -12.00
N ALA A 26 0.52 2.82 -12.98
CA ALA A 26 0.30 4.25 -12.74
C ALA A 26 -0.87 4.50 -11.78
N ARG A 27 -1.96 3.74 -11.91
CA ARG A 27 -3.12 3.86 -11.01
C ARG A 27 -2.82 3.39 -9.59
N VAL A 28 -2.05 2.32 -9.43
CA VAL A 28 -1.59 1.84 -8.12
C VAL A 28 -0.66 2.86 -7.47
N ASP A 29 0.31 3.40 -8.21
CA ASP A 29 1.22 4.44 -7.73
C ASP A 29 0.48 5.72 -7.30
N ASP A 30 -0.55 6.14 -8.03
CA ASP A 30 -1.42 7.26 -7.64
C ASP A 30 -2.16 7.00 -6.31
N LEU A 31 -2.73 5.81 -6.13
CA LEU A 31 -3.42 5.44 -4.89
C LEU A 31 -2.45 5.37 -3.70
N ILE A 32 -1.25 4.81 -3.89
CA ILE A 32 -0.18 4.77 -2.89
C ILE A 32 0.27 6.20 -2.54
N ALA A 33 0.45 7.07 -3.53
CA ALA A 33 0.81 8.46 -3.31
C ALA A 33 -0.25 9.19 -2.47
N LYS A 34 -1.53 9.04 -2.83
CA LYS A 34 -2.66 9.61 -2.07
C LYS A 34 -2.73 9.09 -0.64
N LEU A 35 -2.50 7.80 -0.43
CA LEU A 35 -2.39 7.21 0.90
C LEU A 35 -1.26 7.85 1.71
N ARG A 36 -0.07 8.02 1.10
CA ARG A 36 1.10 8.63 1.76
C ARG A 36 0.92 10.10 2.11
N THR A 37 0.16 10.85 1.31
CA THR A 37 -0.06 12.29 1.53
C THR A 37 -1.32 12.58 2.34
N SER A 38 -2.16 11.58 2.64
CA SER A 38 -3.43 11.75 3.37
C SER A 38 -3.26 12.33 4.77
N ASP A 39 -3.82 13.50 5.03
CA ASP A 39 -3.69 14.21 6.32
C ASP A 39 -4.79 13.87 7.34
N THR A 40 -5.80 13.08 6.96
CA THR A 40 -6.90 12.64 7.85
C THR A 40 -6.97 11.12 7.96
N ARG A 41 -7.50 10.63 9.08
CA ARG A 41 -7.72 9.19 9.30
C ARG A 41 -8.72 8.62 8.29
N GLU A 42 -9.76 9.39 7.95
CA GLU A 42 -10.75 9.02 6.94
C GLU A 42 -10.11 8.87 5.56
N SER A 43 -9.27 9.82 5.14
CA SER A 43 -8.56 9.73 3.86
C SER A 43 -7.60 8.54 3.84
N VAL A 44 -6.86 8.29 4.93
CA VAL A 44 -5.98 7.11 5.03
C VAL A 44 -6.77 5.81 4.86
N SER A 45 -7.88 5.66 5.59
CA SER A 45 -8.75 4.48 5.48
C SER A 45 -9.31 4.31 4.06
N ARG A 46 -9.78 5.40 3.45
CA ARG A 46 -10.34 5.41 2.09
C ARG A 46 -9.30 4.97 1.06
N TYR A 47 -8.14 5.60 1.03
CA TYR A 47 -7.12 5.29 0.01
C TYR A 47 -6.45 3.94 0.27
N HIS A 48 -6.35 3.49 1.53
CA HIS A 48 -5.96 2.12 1.84
C HIS A 48 -6.92 1.11 1.23
N GLY A 49 -8.24 1.24 1.49
CA GLY A 49 -9.24 0.32 0.94
C GLY A 49 -9.31 0.35 -0.59
N MET A 50 -9.16 1.53 -1.21
CA MET A 50 -9.11 1.65 -2.68
C MET A 50 -7.85 1.00 -3.27
N ALA A 51 -6.68 1.22 -2.68
CA ALA A 51 -5.43 0.60 -3.12
C ALA A 51 -5.48 -0.92 -2.96
N GLU A 52 -5.94 -1.40 -1.81
CA GLU A 52 -6.04 -2.82 -1.49
C GLU A 52 -7.02 -3.54 -2.42
N GLY A 53 -8.24 -3.02 -2.56
CA GLY A 53 -9.25 -3.64 -3.43
C GLY A 53 -8.83 -3.64 -4.90
N TYR A 54 -8.27 -2.53 -5.39
CA TYR A 54 -7.80 -2.45 -6.78
C TYR A 54 -6.66 -3.44 -7.04
N LEU A 55 -5.69 -3.49 -6.14
CA LEU A 55 -4.52 -4.30 -6.33
C LEU A 55 -4.83 -5.79 -6.15
N LEU A 56 -5.62 -6.19 -5.15
CA LEU A 56 -6.06 -7.58 -5.01
C LEU A 56 -6.86 -8.07 -6.23
N GLY A 57 -7.71 -7.22 -6.80
CA GLY A 57 -8.43 -7.54 -8.04
C GLY A 57 -7.49 -7.73 -9.24
N LEU A 58 -6.40 -6.95 -9.32
CA LEU A 58 -5.36 -7.17 -10.32
C LEU A 58 -4.59 -8.47 -10.08
N LEU A 59 -4.18 -8.75 -8.85
CA LEU A 59 -3.43 -9.97 -8.55
C LEU A 59 -4.26 -11.22 -8.90
N ASP A 60 -5.55 -11.20 -8.60
CA ASP A 60 -6.50 -12.25 -8.97
C ASP A 60 -6.63 -12.39 -10.49
N CYS A 61 -6.82 -11.29 -11.22
CA CYS A 61 -6.97 -11.29 -12.67
C CYS A 61 -5.70 -11.79 -13.41
N TYR A 62 -4.52 -11.49 -12.86
CA TYR A 62 -3.23 -11.94 -13.38
C TYR A 62 -2.77 -13.29 -12.79
N HIS A 63 -3.62 -13.96 -12.01
CA HIS A 63 -3.37 -15.29 -11.42
C HIS A 63 -2.06 -15.36 -10.61
N LEU A 64 -1.73 -14.30 -9.89
CA LEU A 64 -0.53 -14.26 -9.04
C LEU A 64 -0.73 -15.12 -7.78
N SER A 65 0.36 -15.71 -7.29
CA SER A 65 0.33 -16.59 -6.11
C SER A 65 -0.24 -15.91 -4.87
N ALA A 66 -0.88 -16.69 -3.99
CA ALA A 66 -1.38 -16.20 -2.69
C ALA A 66 -0.30 -15.49 -1.84
N GLU A 67 0.97 -15.89 -1.96
CA GLU A 67 2.10 -15.21 -1.33
C GLU A 67 2.23 -13.75 -1.79
N HIS A 68 2.00 -13.46 -3.08
CA HIS A 68 1.99 -12.08 -3.58
C HIS A 68 0.80 -11.29 -3.04
N HIS A 69 -0.35 -11.93 -2.85
CA HIS A 69 -1.52 -11.29 -2.25
C HIS A 69 -1.25 -10.88 -0.80
N ASP A 70 -0.66 -11.79 -0.02
CA ASP A 70 -0.31 -11.54 1.38
C ASP A 70 0.76 -10.44 1.49
N ALA A 71 1.81 -10.55 0.67
CA ALA A 71 2.89 -9.57 0.67
C ALA A 71 2.42 -8.14 0.37
N VAL A 72 1.51 -7.95 -0.59
CA VAL A 72 1.01 -6.59 -0.88
C VAL A 72 -0.01 -6.11 0.14
N ARG A 73 -0.84 -7.00 0.70
CA ARG A 73 -1.71 -6.64 1.82
C ARG A 73 -0.90 -6.10 2.99
N GLN A 74 0.15 -6.82 3.37
CA GLN A 74 1.03 -6.40 4.46
C GLN A 74 1.72 -5.06 4.15
N PHE A 75 2.17 -4.87 2.90
CA PHE A 75 2.74 -3.60 2.44
C PHE A 75 1.78 -2.41 2.59
N LEU A 76 0.55 -2.53 2.07
CA LEU A 76 -0.45 -1.46 2.16
C LEU A 76 -0.87 -1.20 3.61
N HIS A 77 -1.02 -2.27 4.40
CA HIS A 77 -1.39 -2.17 5.80
C HIS A 77 -0.33 -1.42 6.61
N ASN A 78 0.94 -1.76 6.44
CA ASN A 78 2.05 -1.08 7.10
C ASN A 78 2.14 0.39 6.69
N LEU A 79 1.94 0.69 5.40
CA LEU A 79 1.89 2.06 4.91
C LEU A 79 0.77 2.87 5.56
N ALA A 80 -0.42 2.27 5.70
CA ALA A 80 -1.55 2.90 6.38
C ALA A 80 -1.28 3.10 7.87
N ILE A 81 -0.69 2.14 8.59
CA ILE A 81 -0.31 2.30 10.00
C ILE A 81 0.66 3.45 10.18
N VAL A 82 1.74 3.48 9.39
CA VAL A 82 2.74 4.56 9.44
C VAL A 82 2.06 5.90 9.23
N ARG A 83 1.15 5.99 8.26
CA ARG A 83 0.43 7.23 8.00
C ARG A 83 -0.55 7.60 9.11
N LEU A 84 -1.31 6.66 9.65
CA LEU A 84 -2.22 6.88 10.78
C LEU A 84 -1.48 7.38 12.03
N LYS A 85 -0.24 6.91 12.26
CA LYS A 85 0.62 7.42 13.35
C LYS A 85 1.06 8.88 13.11
N ALA A 86 1.27 9.26 11.86
CA ALA A 86 1.64 10.63 11.49
C ALA A 86 0.44 11.60 11.49
N VAL A 87 -0.77 11.10 11.21
CA VAL A 87 -2.00 11.87 11.32
C VAL A 87 -2.31 12.10 12.79
N LYS A 88 -2.18 13.34 13.25
CA LYS A 88 -2.63 13.71 14.60
C LYS A 88 -4.13 13.40 14.70
N PRO A 89 -4.60 12.73 15.77
CA PRO A 89 -6.02 12.66 16.00
C PRO A 89 -6.54 14.09 16.05
N ARG A 90 -7.66 14.35 15.38
CA ARG A 90 -8.45 15.55 15.63
C ARG A 90 -8.96 15.39 17.06
N THR A 91 -8.12 15.76 18.03
CA THR A 91 -8.48 15.74 19.44
C THR A 91 -9.59 16.77 19.56
N GLY A 92 -10.81 16.27 19.63
CA GLY A 92 -11.96 17.06 20.06
C GLY A 92 -11.58 17.75 21.37
N VAL A 93 -11.83 19.04 21.37
CA VAL A 93 -11.77 19.96 22.50
C VAL A 93 -12.33 19.30 23.77
N ARG A 94 -11.58 19.39 24.86
CA ARG A 94 -12.05 19.16 26.24
C ARG A 94 -13.13 20.16 26.62
#